data_AF-A0A959W7V5-F1
#
_entry.id   AF-A0A959W7V5-F1
#
_cell.length_a   1.000
_cell.length_b   1.000
_cell.length_c   1.000
_cell.angle_alpha   90.00
_cell.angle_beta   90.00
_cell.angle_gamma   90.00
#
_symmetry.space_group_name_H-M   'P 1'
#
loop_
_entity.id
_entity.type
_entity.pdbx_description
1 polymer ?
#
loop_
_entity_poly.entity_id
_entity_poly.type
_entity_poly.pdbx_seq_one_letter_code
_entity_poly.pdbx_strand_id
1 'polypeptide(L)'
;MSDDASARRERLVEVYREASTCTLCPLAETRTKVVFGAGNADADLMFVGEAPGADEDRQGLPFVGRAGQLLNDLLAGIGLRREDVFIANTLLCRPPGNRDPQPIELETCRPYLHAKIELIEPKVIATLGNFATKLITNNQTGITRVHGKPQTHTLGERTVRVFPIFHPAAILRNPNQRPMMDADFAALRTLLDEPPPAQPQPQPQDAGAPAGPVLSGSPPAAAPAEDQLDIFGGG
;
A
#
# COMPACT_ATOMS: atom_id res chain seq x y z
N MET A 1 18.19 9.72 13.52
CA MET A 1 16.95 8.92 13.38
C MET A 1 15.72 9.82 13.26
N SER A 2 15.50 10.80 14.16
CA SER A 2 14.35 11.72 14.05
C SER A 2 14.34 12.57 12.77
N ASP A 3 15.49 13.12 12.38
CA ASP A 3 15.59 13.98 11.19
C ASP A 3 15.35 13.22 9.87
N ASP A 4 15.75 11.94 9.84
CA ASP A 4 15.54 11.06 8.69
C ASP A 4 14.05 10.70 8.51
N ALA A 5 13.37 10.32 9.60
CA ALA A 5 11.94 10.04 9.56
C ALA A 5 11.11 11.27 9.16
N SER A 6 11.48 12.47 9.65
CA SER A 6 10.81 13.71 9.24
C SER A 6 10.97 13.98 7.73
N ALA A 7 12.19 13.85 7.21
CA ALA A 7 12.47 14.04 5.78
C ALA A 7 11.69 13.04 4.90
N ARG A 8 11.58 11.77 5.33
CA ARG A 8 10.77 10.77 4.61
C ARG A 8 9.28 11.14 4.60
N ARG A 9 8.73 11.61 5.72
CA ARG A 9 7.33 12.06 5.79
C ARG A 9 7.06 13.27 4.89
N GLU A 10 7.96 14.25 4.89
CA GLU A 10 7.89 15.41 3.98
C GLU A 10 7.89 14.95 2.52
N ARG A 11 8.79 14.03 2.17
CA ARG A 11 8.85 13.45 0.83
C ARG A 11 7.59 12.66 0.47
N LEU A 12 6.99 11.94 1.43
CA LEU A 12 5.74 11.20 1.22
C LEU A 12 4.59 12.17 0.90
N VAL A 13 4.56 13.34 1.54
CA VAL A 13 3.60 14.40 1.24
C VAL A 13 3.82 14.96 -0.18
N GLU A 14 5.06 15.12 -0.63
CA GLU A 14 5.36 15.52 -2.02
C GLU A 14 4.84 14.49 -3.02
N VAL A 15 5.10 13.20 -2.79
CA VAL A 15 4.60 12.11 -3.64
C VAL A 15 3.06 12.08 -3.66
N TYR A 16 2.41 12.38 -2.54
CA TYR A 16 0.95 12.53 -2.48
C TYR A 16 0.44 13.71 -3.33
N ARG A 17 1.12 14.86 -3.30
CA ARG A 17 0.75 16.03 -4.14
C ARG A 17 0.87 15.68 -5.62
N GLU A 18 1.95 15.01 -6.03
CA GLU A 18 2.13 14.54 -7.41
C GLU A 18 1.05 13.54 -7.84
N ALA A 19 0.77 12.56 -6.98
CA ALA A 19 -0.25 11.55 -7.22
C ALA A 19 -1.65 12.16 -7.39
N SER A 20 -2.00 13.15 -6.57
CA SER A 20 -3.31 13.81 -6.57
C SER A 20 -3.65 14.47 -7.91
N THR A 21 -2.64 14.95 -8.64
CA THR A 21 -2.81 15.59 -9.95
C THR A 21 -2.49 14.66 -11.13
N CYS A 22 -2.15 13.39 -10.88
CA CYS A 22 -1.69 12.46 -11.92
C CYS A 22 -2.77 12.24 -13.00
N THR A 23 -2.40 12.34 -14.28
CA THR A 23 -3.27 12.05 -15.43
C THR A 23 -2.65 11.03 -16.40
N LEU A 24 -1.71 10.22 -15.92
CA LEU A 24 -0.87 9.35 -16.77
C LEU A 24 -1.59 8.08 -17.28
N CYS A 25 -2.81 7.79 -16.81
CA CYS A 25 -3.60 6.67 -17.31
C CYS A 25 -5.11 7.01 -17.36
N PRO A 26 -5.93 6.23 -18.09
CA PRO A 26 -7.35 6.51 -18.30
C PRO A 26 -8.20 6.60 -17.01
N LEU A 27 -7.74 6.00 -15.91
CA LEU A 27 -8.45 6.07 -14.63
C LEU A 27 -8.58 7.49 -14.07
N ALA A 28 -7.74 8.41 -14.52
CA ALA A 28 -7.83 9.81 -14.14
C ALA A 28 -9.11 10.49 -14.62
N GLU A 29 -9.69 10.01 -15.72
CA GLU A 29 -10.90 10.59 -16.32
C GLU A 29 -12.16 10.24 -15.52
N THR A 30 -12.13 9.14 -14.76
CA THR A 30 -13.33 8.58 -14.12
C THR A 30 -13.30 8.58 -12.59
N ARG A 31 -12.15 8.83 -11.96
CA ARG A 31 -12.04 8.91 -10.50
C ARG A 31 -12.73 10.17 -9.96
N THR A 32 -13.21 10.09 -8.74
CA THR A 32 -13.62 11.26 -7.96
C THR A 32 -12.44 11.83 -7.20
N LYS A 33 -11.72 10.96 -6.47
CA LYS A 33 -10.52 11.32 -5.71
C LYS A 33 -9.44 10.26 -5.92
N VAL A 34 -8.18 10.69 -5.81
CA VAL A 34 -7.07 9.76 -5.65
C VAL A 34 -7.15 9.15 -4.26
N VAL A 35 -6.95 7.84 -4.17
CA VAL A 35 -6.85 7.10 -2.91
C VAL A 35 -5.39 6.71 -2.72
N PHE A 36 -4.61 7.62 -2.15
CA PHE A 36 -3.16 7.48 -2.03
C PHE A 36 -2.75 6.35 -1.10
N GLY A 37 -3.44 6.25 0.03
CA GLY A 37 -3.11 5.43 1.18
C GLY A 37 -3.40 6.22 2.45
N ALA A 38 -3.48 5.55 3.60
CA ALA A 38 -3.70 6.22 4.88
C ALA A 38 -3.14 5.37 6.03
N GLY A 39 -2.74 6.04 7.11
CA GLY A 39 -2.22 5.42 8.33
C GLY A 39 -0.87 5.98 8.74
N ASN A 40 -0.14 5.25 9.59
CA ASN A 40 1.17 5.69 10.09
C ASN A 40 2.23 5.68 8.97
N ALA A 41 2.84 6.84 8.73
CA ALA A 41 3.89 7.01 7.74
C ALA A 41 5.23 6.32 8.08
N ASP A 42 5.36 5.74 9.28
CA ASP A 42 6.48 4.87 9.71
C ASP A 42 5.97 3.52 10.19
N ALA A 43 4.89 3.01 9.59
CA ALA A 43 4.30 1.75 9.97
C ALA A 43 5.22 0.56 9.65
N ASP A 44 5.46 -0.29 10.65
CA ASP A 44 6.12 -1.59 10.46
C ASP A 44 5.28 -2.58 9.61
N LEU A 45 3.95 -2.37 9.57
CA LEU A 45 3.00 -3.17 8.81
C LEU A 45 2.30 -2.33 7.75
N MET A 46 2.42 -2.74 6.49
CA MET A 46 1.69 -2.16 5.37
C MET A 46 0.72 -3.18 4.76
N PHE A 47 -0.53 -2.80 4.53
CA PHE A 47 -1.49 -3.56 3.74
C PHE A 47 -1.55 -3.05 2.32
N VAL A 48 -1.56 -3.96 1.34
CA VAL A 48 -1.68 -3.62 -0.08
C VAL A 48 -2.82 -4.42 -0.70
N GLY A 49 -3.90 -3.73 -1.06
CA GLY A 49 -5.01 -4.26 -1.85
C GLY A 49 -4.86 -4.00 -3.35
N GLU A 50 -5.90 -4.30 -4.11
CA GLU A 50 -5.91 -4.18 -5.57
C GLU A 50 -6.14 -2.73 -6.02
N ALA A 51 -7.35 -2.21 -5.79
CA ALA A 51 -7.78 -0.90 -6.27
C ALA A 51 -8.87 -0.33 -5.35
N PRO A 52 -9.13 0.99 -5.40
CA PRO A 52 -10.23 1.62 -4.69
C PRO A 52 -11.61 1.14 -5.18
N GLY A 53 -12.55 0.98 -4.24
CA GLY A 53 -13.97 0.82 -4.54
C GLY A 53 -14.69 2.16 -4.65
N ALA A 54 -16.02 2.14 -4.74
CA ALA A 54 -16.84 3.33 -4.93
C ALA A 54 -16.83 4.27 -3.72
N ASP A 55 -16.86 3.71 -2.49
CA ASP A 55 -16.83 4.50 -1.27
C ASP A 55 -15.45 5.09 -1.03
N GLU A 56 -14.39 4.31 -1.33
CA GLU A 56 -13.01 4.76 -1.29
C GLU A 56 -12.77 5.92 -2.27
N ASP A 57 -13.22 5.79 -3.52
CA ASP A 57 -13.10 6.84 -4.55
C ASP A 57 -13.80 8.14 -4.14
N ARG A 58 -14.99 8.04 -3.53
CA ARG A 58 -15.73 9.21 -3.05
C ARG A 58 -15.01 9.92 -1.90
N GLN A 59 -14.46 9.15 -0.97
CA GLN A 59 -13.87 9.68 0.27
C GLN A 59 -12.38 10.05 0.11
N GLY A 60 -11.68 9.43 -0.84
CA GLY A 60 -10.21 9.54 -0.97
C GLY A 60 -9.45 8.69 0.03
N LEU A 61 -10.11 7.77 0.74
CA LEU A 61 -9.54 6.95 1.80
C LEU A 61 -9.62 5.46 1.45
N PRO A 62 -8.57 4.66 1.70
CA PRO A 62 -8.55 3.24 1.35
C PRO A 62 -9.40 2.43 2.34
N PHE A 63 -10.02 1.33 1.90
CA PHE A 63 -10.72 0.38 2.79
C PHE A 63 -11.64 1.08 3.81
N VAL A 64 -12.64 1.81 3.32
CA VAL A 64 -13.67 2.48 4.15
C VAL A 64 -15.03 1.77 4.09
N GLY A 65 -15.23 0.90 3.10
CA GLY A 65 -16.42 0.04 3.02
C GLY A 65 -16.41 -1.12 4.02
N ARG A 66 -17.31 -2.09 3.82
CA ARG A 66 -17.47 -3.28 4.70
C ARG A 66 -16.19 -4.10 4.89
N ALA A 67 -15.36 -4.21 3.84
CA ALA A 67 -14.09 -4.93 3.94
C ALA A 67 -13.09 -4.18 4.84
N GLY A 68 -13.16 -2.85 4.89
CA GLY A 68 -12.38 -2.01 5.77
C GLY A 68 -12.81 -2.09 7.23
N GLN A 69 -14.11 -2.16 7.49
CA GLN A 69 -14.62 -2.41 8.84
C GLN A 69 -14.11 -3.75 9.40
N LEU A 70 -14.19 -4.81 8.59
CA LEU A 70 -13.63 -6.11 8.97
C LEU A 70 -12.11 -6.04 9.18
N LEU A 71 -11.37 -5.29 8.36
CA LEU A 71 -9.94 -5.08 8.55
C LEU A 71 -9.65 -4.42 9.91
N ASN A 72 -10.43 -3.42 10.30
CA ASN A 72 -10.28 -2.78 11.61
C ASN A 72 -10.55 -3.77 12.76
N ASP A 73 -11.57 -4.61 12.65
CA ASP A 73 -11.88 -5.65 13.65
C ASP A 73 -10.74 -6.68 13.79
N LEU A 74 -10.14 -7.07 12.66
CA LEU A 74 -9.02 -8.01 12.63
C LEU A 74 -7.74 -7.40 13.23
N LEU A 75 -7.46 -6.12 12.95
CA LEU A 75 -6.36 -5.37 13.58
C LEU A 75 -6.52 -5.31 15.09
N ALA A 76 -7.73 -4.97 15.57
CA ALA A 76 -8.03 -4.92 16.99
C ALA A 76 -7.79 -6.28 17.68
N GLY A 77 -8.10 -7.38 16.98
CA GLY A 77 -7.84 -8.75 17.44
C GLY A 77 -6.37 -9.07 17.74
N ILE A 78 -5.42 -8.32 17.15
CA ILE A 78 -3.98 -8.47 17.37
C ILE A 78 -3.36 -7.28 18.12
N GLY A 79 -4.20 -6.45 18.72
CA GLY A 79 -3.77 -5.29 19.52
C GLY A 79 -3.21 -4.14 18.69
N LEU A 80 -3.57 -4.05 17.41
CA LEU A 80 -3.24 -2.92 16.55
C LEU A 80 -4.50 -2.13 16.24
N ARG A 81 -4.32 -0.85 15.95
CA ARG A 81 -5.35 0.04 15.44
C ARG A 81 -5.02 0.41 14.00
N ARG A 82 -5.99 1.01 13.32
CA ARG A 82 -5.83 1.42 11.93
C ARG A 82 -4.71 2.45 11.76
N GLU A 83 -4.57 3.34 12.73
CA GLU A 83 -3.52 4.35 12.80
C GLU A 83 -2.13 3.77 13.12
N ASP A 84 -2.00 2.51 13.52
CA ASP A 84 -0.71 1.88 13.79
C ASP A 84 -0.08 1.24 12.53
N VAL A 85 -0.87 1.12 11.45
CA VAL A 85 -0.49 0.48 10.18
C VAL A 85 -0.60 1.46 9.03
N PHE A 86 -0.07 1.11 7.85
CA PHE A 86 -0.34 1.85 6.62
C PHE A 86 -1.16 1.00 5.64
N ILE A 87 -2.20 1.57 5.04
CA ILE A 87 -3.09 0.84 4.12
C ILE A 87 -3.06 1.52 2.76
N ALA A 88 -2.80 0.75 1.71
CA ALA A 88 -2.78 1.23 0.33
C ALA A 88 -3.34 0.20 -0.65
N ASN A 89 -3.41 0.58 -1.91
CA ASN A 89 -3.72 -0.30 -3.04
C ASN A 89 -2.63 -0.22 -4.10
N THR A 90 -2.58 -1.22 -4.98
CA THR A 90 -1.71 -1.20 -6.17
C THR A 90 -2.09 -0.08 -7.15
N LEU A 91 -3.39 0.15 -7.33
CA LEU A 91 -3.90 1.31 -8.05
C LEU A 91 -4.29 2.44 -7.10
N LEU A 92 -4.09 3.67 -7.54
CA LEU A 92 -4.50 4.88 -6.83
C LEU A 92 -5.95 5.32 -7.14
N CYS A 93 -6.50 4.83 -8.25
CA CYS A 93 -7.77 5.29 -8.81
C CYS A 93 -8.70 4.10 -9.03
N ARG A 94 -10.01 4.30 -8.86
CA ARG A 94 -11.02 3.27 -9.06
C ARG A 94 -11.20 2.93 -10.56
N PRO A 95 -11.08 1.66 -10.96
CA PRO A 95 -11.49 1.22 -12.30
C PRO A 95 -13.00 1.37 -12.54
N PRO A 96 -13.44 1.82 -13.73
CA PRO A 96 -14.86 1.93 -14.07
C PRO A 96 -15.61 0.61 -13.84
N GLY A 97 -16.72 0.66 -13.11
CA GLY A 97 -17.50 -0.55 -12.79
C GLY A 97 -16.79 -1.55 -11.87
N ASN A 98 -15.69 -1.17 -11.21
CA ASN A 98 -14.83 -2.05 -10.42
C ASN A 98 -14.30 -3.26 -11.23
N ARG A 99 -14.03 -3.05 -12.53
CA ARG A 99 -13.35 -4.05 -13.35
C ARG A 99 -11.92 -4.31 -12.87
N ASP A 100 -11.35 -5.41 -13.33
CA ASP A 100 -9.94 -5.71 -13.10
C ASP A 100 -9.03 -4.61 -13.71
N PRO A 101 -7.88 -4.32 -13.07
CA PRO A 101 -6.88 -3.40 -13.60
C PRO A 101 -6.29 -3.84 -14.95
N GLN A 102 -5.99 -2.87 -15.80
CA GLN A 102 -5.27 -3.06 -17.06
C GLN A 102 -3.75 -2.92 -16.85
N PRO A 103 -2.91 -3.58 -17.67
CA PRO A 103 -1.45 -3.51 -17.55
C PRO A 103 -0.90 -2.07 -17.49
N ILE A 104 -1.39 -1.18 -18.35
CA ILE A 104 -0.97 0.23 -18.38
C ILE A 104 -1.27 0.97 -17.07
N GLU A 105 -2.39 0.64 -16.42
CA GLU A 105 -2.81 1.27 -15.15
C GLU A 105 -1.86 0.85 -14.02
N LEU A 106 -1.44 -0.42 -14.04
CA LEU A 106 -0.49 -0.99 -13.08
C LEU A 106 0.91 -0.43 -13.27
N GLU A 107 1.38 -0.39 -14.52
CA GLU A 107 2.70 0.16 -14.85
C GLU A 107 2.79 1.64 -14.46
N THR A 108 1.70 2.38 -14.66
CA THR A 108 1.60 3.79 -14.29
C THR A 108 1.57 4.00 -12.78
N CYS A 109 0.84 3.16 -12.02
CA CYS A 109 0.71 3.33 -10.57
C CYS A 109 1.87 2.73 -9.76
N ARG A 110 2.63 1.79 -10.33
CA ARG A 110 3.74 1.08 -9.66
C ARG A 110 4.79 2.01 -9.02
N PRO A 111 5.27 3.09 -9.68
CA PRO A 111 6.24 4.02 -9.08
C PRO A 111 5.73 4.64 -7.77
N TYR A 112 4.45 5.00 -7.69
CA TYR A 112 3.87 5.55 -6.45
C TYR A 112 3.82 4.51 -5.33
N LEU A 113 3.56 3.24 -5.65
CA LEU A 113 3.59 2.18 -4.65
C LEU A 113 5.01 1.93 -4.13
N HIS A 114 6.00 1.91 -5.01
CA HIS A 114 7.40 1.73 -4.63
C HIS A 114 7.88 2.90 -3.76
N ALA A 115 7.59 4.14 -4.17
CA ALA A 115 7.93 5.32 -3.37
C ALA A 115 7.32 5.27 -1.96
N LYS A 116 6.05 4.84 -1.83
CA LYS A 116 5.43 4.61 -0.51
C LYS A 116 6.19 3.58 0.31
N ILE A 117 6.57 2.45 -0.27
CA ILE A 117 7.30 1.38 0.43
C ILE A 117 8.70 1.86 0.87
N GLU A 118 9.38 2.61 0.01
CA GLU A 118 10.71 3.17 0.30
C GLU A 118 10.66 4.22 1.42
N LEU A 119 9.63 5.06 1.44
CA LEU A 119 9.50 6.15 2.42
C LEU A 119 8.94 5.68 3.78
N ILE A 120 8.03 4.71 3.77
CA ILE A 120 7.40 4.16 4.99
C ILE A 120 8.29 3.10 5.65
N GLU A 121 9.14 2.44 4.87
CA GLU A 121 10.05 1.38 5.30
C GLU A 121 9.41 0.21 6.08
N PRO A 122 8.26 -0.35 5.64
CA PRO A 122 7.59 -1.41 6.39
C PRO A 122 8.47 -2.66 6.52
N LYS A 123 8.38 -3.33 7.67
CA LYS A 123 9.01 -4.65 7.88
C LYS A 123 8.22 -5.73 7.13
N VAL A 124 6.89 -5.63 7.19
CA VAL A 124 5.96 -6.61 6.62
C VAL A 124 4.97 -5.92 5.69
N ILE A 125 4.80 -6.48 4.50
CA ILE A 125 3.71 -6.12 3.57
C ILE A 125 2.71 -7.26 3.52
N ALA A 126 1.50 -7.05 4.04
CA ALA A 126 0.38 -7.96 3.91
C ALA A 126 -0.35 -7.70 2.58
N THR A 127 -0.19 -8.57 1.59
CA THR A 127 -0.91 -8.44 0.32
C THR A 127 -2.29 -9.06 0.42
N LEU A 128 -3.31 -8.31 0.03
CA LEU A 128 -4.71 -8.69 0.17
C LEU A 128 -5.25 -9.25 -1.14
N GLY A 129 -5.31 -10.58 -1.22
CA GLY A 129 -5.87 -11.30 -2.36
C GLY A 129 -4.87 -11.52 -3.50
N ASN A 130 -5.39 -12.12 -4.56
CA ASN A 130 -4.58 -12.65 -5.67
C ASN A 130 -3.86 -11.55 -6.45
N PHE A 131 -4.54 -10.45 -6.72
CA PHE A 131 -4.03 -9.41 -7.59
C PHE A 131 -2.83 -8.69 -6.96
N ALA A 132 -3.01 -8.13 -5.77
CA ALA A 132 -1.94 -7.46 -5.03
C ALA A 132 -0.74 -8.39 -4.81
N THR A 133 -0.99 -9.65 -4.44
CA THR A 133 0.07 -10.65 -4.26
C THR A 133 0.88 -10.86 -5.54
N LYS A 134 0.21 -11.10 -6.67
CA LYS A 134 0.89 -11.34 -7.95
C LYS A 134 1.73 -10.14 -8.40
N LEU A 135 1.20 -8.94 -8.24
CA LEU A 135 1.89 -7.72 -8.64
C LEU A 135 3.13 -7.47 -7.78
N ILE A 136 2.99 -7.54 -6.45
CA ILE A 136 4.08 -7.30 -5.51
C ILE A 136 5.18 -8.36 -5.64
N THR A 137 4.80 -9.64 -5.74
CA THR A 137 5.76 -10.74 -5.75
C THR A 137 6.31 -11.09 -7.14
N ASN A 138 5.79 -10.44 -8.19
CA ASN A 138 6.00 -10.79 -9.59
C ASN A 138 5.84 -12.31 -9.87
N ASN A 139 4.94 -12.97 -9.14
CA ASN A 139 4.73 -14.42 -9.21
C ASN A 139 3.27 -14.71 -9.56
N GLN A 140 3.05 -15.40 -10.68
CA GLN A 140 1.71 -15.70 -11.18
C GLN A 140 1.00 -16.87 -10.47
N THR A 141 1.63 -17.45 -9.45
CA THR A 141 1.03 -18.48 -8.60
C THR A 141 -0.22 -17.94 -7.91
N GLY A 142 -1.33 -18.69 -7.99
CA GLY A 142 -2.60 -18.29 -7.39
C GLY A 142 -2.54 -18.19 -5.87
N ILE A 143 -3.31 -17.23 -5.31
CA ILE A 143 -3.34 -16.92 -3.87
C ILE A 143 -3.50 -18.16 -2.98
N THR A 144 -4.34 -19.12 -3.36
CA THR A 144 -4.59 -20.34 -2.58
C THR A 144 -3.33 -21.18 -2.32
N ARG A 145 -2.30 -21.08 -3.16
CA ARG A 145 -1.04 -21.83 -3.01
C ARG A 145 0.00 -21.09 -2.17
N VAL A 146 -0.03 -19.76 -2.17
CA VAL A 146 0.94 -18.88 -1.50
C VAL A 146 0.41 -18.24 -0.21
N HIS A 147 -0.90 -18.37 0.04
CA HIS A 147 -1.58 -17.93 1.26
C HIS A 147 -0.83 -18.40 2.52
N GLY A 148 -0.66 -17.49 3.48
CA GLY A 148 -0.08 -17.78 4.78
C GLY A 148 1.41 -18.13 4.77
N LYS A 149 2.11 -17.90 3.65
CA LYS A 149 3.55 -18.22 3.49
C LYS A 149 4.35 -16.93 3.35
N PRO A 150 5.10 -16.50 4.39
CA PRO A 150 5.96 -15.33 4.31
C PRO A 150 7.05 -15.51 3.24
N GLN A 151 7.34 -14.45 2.49
CA GLN A 151 8.33 -14.44 1.42
C GLN A 151 9.15 -13.15 1.50
N THR A 152 10.46 -13.24 1.31
CA THR A 152 11.31 -12.04 1.23
C THR A 152 11.38 -11.56 -0.22
N HIS A 153 11.08 -10.28 -0.45
CA HIS A 153 11.14 -9.65 -1.77
C HIS A 153 11.84 -8.31 -1.71
N THR A 154 12.56 -7.96 -2.78
CA THR A 154 13.13 -6.62 -2.95
C THR A 154 12.23 -5.82 -3.90
N LEU A 155 11.67 -4.73 -3.41
CA LEU A 155 10.73 -3.85 -4.10
C LEU A 155 11.38 -2.46 -4.18
N GLY A 156 11.80 -2.06 -5.38
CA GLY A 156 12.65 -0.89 -5.52
C GLY A 156 13.98 -1.10 -4.80
N GLU A 157 14.34 -0.18 -3.92
CA GLU A 157 15.57 -0.25 -3.12
C GLU A 157 15.40 -0.99 -1.78
N ARG A 158 14.16 -1.43 -1.46
CA ARG A 158 13.82 -1.97 -0.14
C ARG A 158 13.57 -3.47 -0.18
N THR A 159 14.19 -4.22 0.72
CA THR A 159 13.84 -5.63 0.98
C THR A 159 12.80 -5.72 2.10
N VAL A 160 11.67 -6.37 1.82
CA VAL A 160 10.53 -6.49 2.74
C VAL A 160 10.07 -7.93 2.86
N ARG A 161 9.39 -8.25 3.97
CA ARG A 161 8.71 -9.54 4.14
C ARG A 161 7.28 -9.42 3.62
N VAL A 162 6.96 -10.08 2.53
CA VAL A 162 5.61 -10.13 1.96
C VAL A 162 4.86 -11.31 2.57
N PHE A 163 3.66 -11.06 3.08
CA PHE A 163 2.77 -12.06 3.65
C PHE A 163 1.44 -12.10 2.88
N PRO A 164 1.28 -13.04 1.93
CA PRO A 164 0.05 -13.14 1.15
C PRO A 164 -1.12 -13.68 1.97
N ILE A 165 -2.20 -12.92 2.04
CA ILE A 165 -3.44 -13.34 2.70
C ILE A 165 -4.65 -13.15 1.77
N PHE A 166 -5.79 -13.76 2.10
CA PHE A 166 -7.00 -13.52 1.33
C PHE A 166 -7.50 -12.09 1.54
N HIS A 167 -8.21 -11.55 0.55
CA HIS A 167 -8.83 -10.23 0.69
C HIS A 167 -9.99 -10.30 1.71
N PRO A 168 -10.14 -9.35 2.67
CA PRO A 168 -11.20 -9.39 3.69
C PRO A 168 -12.62 -9.52 3.11
N ALA A 169 -12.86 -8.96 1.93
CA ALA A 169 -14.12 -9.14 1.19
C ALA A 169 -14.51 -10.61 0.91
N ALA A 170 -13.55 -11.55 0.91
CA ALA A 170 -13.84 -12.98 0.78
C ALA A 170 -14.62 -13.52 2.00
N ILE A 171 -14.27 -13.05 3.21
CA ILE A 171 -14.95 -13.43 4.46
C ILE A 171 -16.38 -12.91 4.49
N LEU A 172 -16.62 -11.72 3.95
CA LEU A 172 -17.98 -11.15 3.85
C LEU A 172 -18.93 -12.03 3.02
N ARG A 173 -18.38 -12.82 2.07
CA ARG A 173 -19.15 -13.79 1.27
C ARG A 173 -19.23 -15.16 1.92
N ASN A 174 -18.24 -15.52 2.74
CA ASN A 174 -18.17 -16.80 3.43
C ASN A 174 -17.67 -16.64 4.88
N PRO A 175 -18.57 -16.38 5.84
CA PRO A 175 -18.21 -16.16 7.23
C PRO A 175 -17.47 -17.33 7.90
N ASN A 176 -17.63 -18.57 7.39
CA ASN A 176 -16.93 -19.76 7.91
C ASN A 176 -15.41 -19.69 7.74
N GLN A 177 -14.90 -18.77 6.92
CA GLN A 177 -13.47 -18.55 6.73
C GLN A 177 -12.86 -17.61 7.78
N ARG A 178 -13.66 -17.03 8.68
CA ARG A 178 -13.18 -16.10 9.72
C ARG A 178 -12.03 -16.66 10.57
N PRO A 179 -12.06 -17.92 11.08
CA PRO A 179 -10.96 -18.45 11.88
C PRO A 179 -9.61 -18.51 11.14
N MET A 180 -9.64 -18.75 9.82
CA MET A 180 -8.42 -18.74 9.00
C MET A 180 -7.85 -17.32 8.90
N MET A 181 -8.70 -16.31 8.73
CA MET A 181 -8.28 -14.90 8.71
C MET A 181 -7.75 -14.45 10.08
N ASP A 182 -8.37 -14.89 11.18
CA ASP A 182 -7.86 -14.59 12.53
C ASP A 182 -6.46 -15.21 12.72
N ALA A 183 -6.24 -16.43 12.22
CA ALA A 183 -4.92 -17.08 12.25
C ALA A 183 -3.88 -16.33 11.38
N ASP A 184 -4.26 -15.81 10.22
CA ASP A 184 -3.39 -14.96 9.39
C ASP A 184 -2.95 -13.69 10.13
N PHE A 185 -3.87 -13.04 10.84
CA PHE A 185 -3.55 -11.83 11.61
C PHE A 185 -2.67 -12.17 12.83
N ALA A 186 -2.93 -13.28 13.52
CA ALA A 186 -2.04 -13.75 14.57
C ALA A 186 -0.63 -14.03 14.04
N ALA A 187 -0.50 -14.59 12.83
CA ALA A 187 0.79 -14.76 12.16
C ALA A 187 1.45 -13.41 11.83
N LEU A 188 0.70 -12.41 11.34
CA LEU A 188 1.21 -11.06 11.14
C LEU A 188 1.80 -10.49 12.42
N ARG A 189 1.14 -10.68 13.57
CA ARG A 189 1.69 -10.24 14.86
C ARG A 189 3.05 -10.88 15.15
N THR A 190 3.17 -12.19 14.97
CA THR A 190 4.46 -12.89 15.14
C THR A 190 5.53 -12.37 14.18
N LEU A 191 5.18 -12.11 12.92
CA LEU A 191 6.13 -11.60 11.92
C LEU A 191 6.63 -10.18 12.23
N LEU A 192 5.85 -9.37 12.96
CA LEU A 192 6.25 -8.04 13.38
C LEU A 192 7.26 -8.05 14.53
N ASP A 193 7.27 -9.13 15.33
CA ASP A 193 8.25 -9.34 16.39
C ASP A 193 9.61 -9.83 15.82
N GLU A 194 9.64 -10.30 14.58
CA GLU A 194 10.88 -10.67 13.88
C GLU A 194 11.67 -9.45 13.41
N PRO A 195 13.02 -9.53 13.35
CA PRO A 195 13.81 -8.47 12.73
C PRO A 195 13.41 -8.25 11.26
N PRO A 196 13.54 -7.01 10.74
CA PRO A 196 13.35 -6.73 9.34
C PRO A 196 14.32 -7.56 8.48
N PRO A 197 13.95 -7.91 7.23
CA PRO A 197 14.88 -8.49 6.29
C PRO A 197 16.13 -7.63 6.07
N ALA A 198 17.23 -8.27 5.72
CA ALA A 198 18.48 -7.57 5.46
C ALA A 198 18.38 -6.61 4.26
N GLN A 199 18.89 -5.41 4.50
CA GLN A 199 19.31 -4.38 3.54
C GLN A 199 20.02 -4.89 2.27
N PRO A 200 19.62 -4.60 1.02
CA PRO A 200 20.61 -4.61 -0.05
C PRO A 200 21.75 -3.64 0.32
N GLN A 201 23.01 -4.08 0.18
CA GLN A 201 24.13 -3.18 0.44
C GLN A 201 24.23 -2.13 -0.69
N PRO A 202 24.44 -0.84 -0.36
CA PRO A 202 24.71 0.16 -1.37
C PRO A 202 25.90 -0.27 -2.21
N GLN A 203 25.74 -0.35 -3.53
CA GLN A 203 26.89 -0.60 -4.40
C GLN A 203 27.77 0.65 -4.40
N PRO A 204 29.11 0.53 -4.38
CA PRO A 204 30.04 1.69 -4.32
C PRO A 204 29.92 2.71 -5.46
N GLN A 205 29.05 2.49 -6.45
CA GLN A 205 28.96 3.26 -7.69
C GLN A 205 27.84 4.31 -7.65
N ASP A 206 26.94 4.29 -6.65
CA ASP A 206 25.77 5.17 -6.58
C ASP A 206 25.96 6.41 -5.68
N ALA A 207 27.16 6.63 -5.12
CA ALA A 207 27.48 7.78 -4.25
C ALA A 207 27.52 9.15 -4.98
N GLY A 208 26.99 9.24 -6.19
CA GLY A 208 26.99 10.45 -7.01
C GLY A 208 25.71 10.70 -7.83
N ALA A 209 24.66 9.89 -7.68
CA ALA A 209 23.40 10.11 -8.37
C ALA A 209 22.43 10.91 -7.46
N PRO A 210 21.78 11.98 -7.95
CA PRO A 210 20.70 12.61 -7.20
C PRO A 210 19.57 11.59 -6.98
N ALA A 211 18.79 11.81 -5.92
CA ALA A 211 17.60 11.03 -5.57
C ALA A 211 16.81 10.63 -6.84
N GLY A 212 16.40 9.35 -6.89
CA GLY A 212 15.74 8.71 -8.02
C GLY A 212 14.64 9.56 -8.67
N PRO A 213 14.30 9.27 -9.93
CA PRO A 213 13.68 10.21 -10.83
C PRO A 213 12.49 10.90 -10.15
N VAL A 214 12.60 12.22 -10.01
CA VAL A 214 11.41 13.07 -10.00
C VAL A 214 10.56 12.54 -11.14
N LEU A 215 9.32 12.11 -10.88
CA LEU A 215 8.38 11.69 -11.91
C LEU A 215 7.98 12.95 -12.70
N SER A 216 8.94 13.46 -13.46
CA SER A 216 8.90 14.74 -14.16
C SER A 216 8.06 14.54 -15.40
N GLY A 217 6.81 15.03 -15.34
CA GLY A 217 5.96 15.11 -16.51
C GLY A 217 4.51 15.46 -16.18
N SER A 218 4.25 16.60 -15.55
CA SER A 218 2.93 17.26 -15.62
C SER A 218 3.05 18.77 -15.39
N PRO A 219 2.33 19.60 -16.15
CA PRO A 219 2.24 21.04 -15.90
C PRO A 219 1.54 21.29 -14.55
N PRO A 220 1.69 22.47 -13.94
CA PRO A 220 1.06 22.76 -12.65
C PRO A 220 -0.46 22.71 -12.79
N ALA A 221 -1.08 21.66 -12.25
CA ALA A 221 -2.51 21.57 -12.05
C ALA A 221 -2.85 21.94 -10.60
N ALA A 222 -4.06 22.44 -10.39
CA ALA A 222 -4.54 23.09 -9.17
C ALA A 222 -4.12 22.36 -7.88
N ALA A 223 -3.78 23.16 -6.86
CA ALA A 223 -3.37 22.68 -5.55
C ALA A 223 -4.37 21.65 -5.00
N PRO A 224 -3.89 20.53 -4.41
CA PRO A 224 -4.77 19.57 -3.77
C PRO A 224 -5.51 20.24 -2.60
N ALA A 225 -6.69 19.72 -2.27
CA ALA A 225 -7.39 20.15 -1.08
C ALA A 225 -6.51 19.87 0.16
N GLU A 226 -6.29 20.89 1.00
CA GLU A 226 -5.48 20.79 2.22
C GLU A 226 -6.08 19.82 3.26
N ASP A 227 -7.30 19.34 3.04
CA ASP A 227 -8.09 18.48 3.94
C ASP A 227 -7.60 17.02 4.07
N GLN A 228 -6.57 16.64 3.32
CA GLN A 228 -6.05 15.26 3.29
C GLN A 228 -4.62 15.09 3.82
N LEU A 229 -3.99 16.13 4.37
CA LEU A 229 -2.65 15.96 4.97
C LEU A 229 -2.68 15.18 6.30
N ASP A 230 -3.83 15.16 6.98
CA ASP A 230 -4.04 14.41 8.23
C ASP A 230 -4.07 12.87 8.03
N ILE A 231 -4.03 12.37 6.79
CA ILE A 231 -4.07 10.93 6.49
C ILE A 231 -2.81 10.16 6.92
N PHE A 232 -1.73 10.88 7.24
CA PHE A 232 -0.42 10.31 7.59
C PHE A 232 -0.13 10.25 9.10
N GLY A 233 -1.10 10.62 9.95
CA GLY A 233 -0.98 10.49 11.41
C GLY A 233 0.05 11.40 12.09
N GLY A 234 0.48 12.49 11.42
CA GLY A 234 1.45 13.43 11.94
C GLY A 234 0.80 14.66 12.57
N GLY A 235 0.80 14.72 13.90
CA GLY A 235 0.75 15.94 14.71
C GLY A 235 1.92 15.95 15.67
#